data_AF-A0A558BVU6-F1
#
_entry.id   AF-A0A558BVU6-F1
#
_cell.length_a   1.000
_cell.length_b   1.000
_cell.length_c   1.000
_cell.angle_alpha   90.00
_cell.angle_beta   90.00
_cell.angle_gamma   90.00
#
_symmetry.space_group_name_H-M   'P 1'
#
loop_
_entity.id
_entity.type
_entity.pdbx_description
1 polymer ?
#
loop_
_entity_poly.entity_id
_entity_poly.type
_entity_poly.pdbx_seq_one_letter_code
_entity_poly.pdbx_strand_id
1 'polypeptide(L)'
;MNSLTCIIPIEPTTKVCRKCGIPQPLERFPFEKARQTHRGTCKACRAAESRALRSSAEHAERIREAERIRSKRRRPYILKWQREHPDNMLPGYRRRAARRKERLAAARLAAAQATPQLF
;
A
#
# COMPACT_ATOMS: atom_id res chain seq x y z
N MET A 1 -21.08 -51.69 33.57
CA MET A 1 -21.36 -50.71 32.49
C MET A 1 -20.72 -49.40 32.94
N ASN A 2 -19.46 -49.16 32.57
CA ASN A 2 -18.72 -47.98 33.01
C ASN A 2 -18.83 -46.90 31.93
N SER A 3 -19.69 -45.92 32.16
CA SER A 3 -19.80 -44.73 31.33
C SER A 3 -18.53 -43.89 31.47
N LEU A 4 -17.71 -43.90 30.42
CA LEU A 4 -16.60 -42.98 30.24
C LEU A 4 -17.18 -41.58 30.00
N THR A 5 -17.25 -40.75 31.04
CA THR A 5 -17.50 -39.32 30.90
C THR A 5 -16.26 -38.69 30.28
N CYS A 6 -16.33 -38.40 28.97
CA CYS A 6 -15.34 -37.59 28.28
C CYS A 6 -15.33 -36.18 28.87
N ILE A 7 -14.30 -35.85 29.65
CA ILE A 7 -14.03 -34.49 30.10
C ILE A 7 -13.59 -33.72 28.86
N ILE A 8 -14.50 -32.96 28.25
CA ILE A 8 -14.16 -32.02 27.18
C ILE A 8 -13.46 -30.83 27.85
N PRO A 9 -12.21 -30.51 27.47
CA PRO A 9 -11.56 -29.30 27.96
C PRO A 9 -12.36 -28.09 27.49
N ILE A 10 -12.97 -27.38 28.44
CA ILE A 10 -13.64 -26.11 28.20
C ILE A 10 -12.52 -25.11 27.90
N GLU A 11 -12.25 -24.85 26.62
CA GLU A 11 -11.36 -23.77 26.26
C GLU A 11 -11.94 -22.45 26.80
N PRO A 12 -11.12 -21.58 27.41
CA PRO A 12 -11.58 -20.29 27.90
C PRO A 12 -12.08 -19.47 26.72
N THR A 13 -13.39 -19.39 26.55
CA THR A 13 -14.05 -18.68 25.43
C THR A 13 -13.75 -17.18 25.43
N THR A 14 -13.31 -16.65 26.57
CA THR A 14 -13.03 -15.24 26.81
C THR A 14 -11.56 -14.98 27.16
N LYS A 15 -11.04 -13.85 26.67
CA LYS A 15 -9.70 -13.34 26.93
C LYS A 15 -9.75 -11.85 27.26
N VAL A 16 -8.91 -11.41 28.19
CA VAL A 16 -8.78 -9.99 28.56
C VAL A 16 -7.80 -9.29 27.61
N CYS A 17 -8.22 -8.16 27.04
CA CYS A 17 -7.35 -7.35 26.21
C CYS A 17 -6.30 -6.62 27.04
N ARG A 18 -5.01 -6.79 26.72
CA ARG A 18 -3.89 -6.13 27.43
C ARG A 18 -3.88 -4.59 27.31
N LYS A 19 -4.60 -4.01 26.33
CA LYS A 19 -4.68 -2.55 26.15
C LYS A 19 -5.90 -1.93 26.84
N CYS A 20 -7.09 -2.46 26.62
CA CYS A 20 -8.32 -1.86 27.17
C CYS A 20 -8.81 -2.54 28.45
N GLY A 21 -8.25 -3.68 28.86
CA GLY A 21 -8.65 -4.40 30.08
C GLY A 21 -10.02 -5.10 30.02
N ILE A 22 -10.75 -4.99 28.91
CA ILE A 22 -12.10 -5.55 28.78
C ILE A 22 -12.01 -7.05 28.42
N PRO A 23 -12.73 -7.94 29.13
CA PRO A 23 -12.89 -9.34 28.72
C PRO A 23 -13.75 -9.43 27.46
N GLN A 24 -13.24 -10.11 26.44
CA GLN A 24 -13.92 -10.29 25.14
C GLN A 24 -13.78 -11.73 24.65
N PRO A 25 -14.68 -12.20 23.78
CA PRO A 25 -14.54 -13.53 23.20
C PRO A 25 -13.27 -13.63 22.33
N LEU A 26 -12.69 -14.83 22.24
CA LEU A 26 -11.46 -15.11 21.46
C LEU A 26 -11.54 -14.62 20.00
N GLU A 27 -12.72 -14.64 19.39
CA GLU A 27 -12.97 -14.14 18.03
C GLU A 27 -12.64 -12.66 17.84
N ARG A 28 -12.72 -11.86 18.91
CA ARG A 28 -12.39 -10.44 18.90
C ARG A 28 -10.89 -10.19 18.95
N PHE A 29 -10.08 -11.23 19.09
CA PHE A 29 -8.61 -11.17 19.05
C PHE A 29 -8.09 -11.65 17.69
N PRO A 30 -7.12 -10.95 17.07
CA PRO A 30 -6.48 -11.43 15.85
C PRO A 30 -5.76 -12.77 16.10
N PHE A 31 -6.01 -13.74 15.23
CA PHE A 31 -5.32 -15.03 15.24
C PHE A 31 -3.98 -14.94 14.48
N GLU A 32 -2.91 -15.43 15.10
CA GLU A 32 -1.58 -15.47 14.52
C GLU A 32 -1.25 -16.88 14.03
N LYS A 33 -1.40 -17.10 12.71
CA LYS A 33 -1.20 -18.42 12.08
C LYS A 33 0.18 -19.02 12.37
N ALA A 34 1.22 -18.19 12.39
CA ALA A 34 2.60 -18.65 12.63
C ALA A 34 2.81 -19.27 14.02
N ARG A 35 2.05 -18.79 15.02
CA ARG A 35 2.17 -19.25 16.41
C ARG A 35 0.93 -20.02 16.89
N GLN A 36 -0.03 -20.27 16.00
CA GLN A 36 -1.33 -20.88 16.30
C GLN A 36 -2.02 -20.32 17.55
N THR A 37 -1.89 -19.01 17.79
CA THR A 37 -2.36 -18.36 19.03
C THR A 37 -3.05 -17.04 18.76
N HIS A 38 -4.01 -16.68 19.61
CA HIS A 38 -4.62 -15.35 19.59
C HIS A 38 -3.71 -14.32 20.24
N ARG A 39 -3.60 -13.14 19.62
CA ARG A 39 -2.84 -12.02 20.18
C ARG A 39 -3.43 -11.54 21.51
N GLY A 40 -2.64 -10.80 22.29
CA GLY A 40 -3.06 -10.23 23.59
C GLY A 40 -3.91 -8.95 23.47
N THR A 41 -3.96 -8.35 22.28
CA THR A 41 -4.69 -7.09 22.02
C THR A 41 -5.89 -7.37 21.13
N CYS A 42 -7.06 -6.83 21.48
CA CYS A 42 -8.27 -6.98 20.68
C CYS A 42 -8.16 -6.25 19.32
N LYS A 43 -9.01 -6.67 18.37
CA LYS A 43 -9.10 -6.09 17.02
C LYS A 43 -9.39 -4.58 17.06
N ALA A 44 -10.23 -4.13 18.00
CA ALA A 44 -10.58 -2.72 18.14
C ALA A 44 -9.38 -1.85 18.54
N CYS A 45 -8.63 -2.24 19.58
CA CYS A 45 -7.42 -1.53 20.00
C CYS A 45 -6.37 -1.49 18.89
N ARG A 46 -6.19 -2.62 18.17
CA ARG A 46 -5.27 -2.69 17.04
C ARG A 46 -5.69 -1.79 15.87
N ALA A 47 -6.99 -1.71 15.60
CA ALA A 47 -7.53 -0.83 14.57
C ALA A 47 -7.31 0.65 14.94
N ALA A 48 -7.55 1.02 16.20
CA ALA A 48 -7.29 2.37 16.70
C ALA A 48 -5.80 2.75 16.59
N GLU A 49 -4.91 1.87 17.01
CA GLU A 49 -3.46 2.06 16.89
C GLU A 49 -3.01 2.17 15.43
N SER A 50 -3.56 1.34 14.55
CA SER A 50 -3.27 1.42 13.11
C SER A 50 -3.75 2.74 12.51
N ARG A 51 -4.90 3.27 12.95
CA ARG A 51 -5.39 4.59 12.52
C ARG A 51 -4.49 5.71 13.02
N ALA A 52 -4.10 5.68 14.29
CA ALA A 52 -3.20 6.66 14.89
C ALA A 52 -1.83 6.69 14.19
N LEU A 53 -1.28 5.52 13.86
CA LEU A 53 -0.03 5.43 13.10
C LEU A 53 -0.19 6.04 11.71
N ARG A 54 -1.30 5.74 11.01
CA ARG A 54 -1.58 6.29 9.66
C ARG A 54 -1.77 7.80 9.66
N SER A 55 -2.31 8.38 10.73
CA SER A 55 -2.46 9.84 10.84
C SER A 55 -1.15 10.56 11.17
N SER A 56 -0.11 9.85 11.62
CA SER A 56 1.17 10.49 11.95
C SER A 56 1.90 10.98 10.69
N ALA A 57 2.40 12.21 10.74
CA ALA A 57 3.15 12.82 9.64
C ALA A 57 4.42 12.02 9.30
N GLU A 58 5.12 11.55 10.33
CA GLU A 58 6.34 10.73 10.19
C GLU A 58 6.07 9.41 9.45
N HIS A 59 4.94 8.74 9.75
CA HIS A 59 4.57 7.52 9.01
C HIS A 59 4.22 7.83 7.55
N ALA A 60 3.51 8.93 7.29
CA ALA A 60 3.22 9.37 5.94
C ALA A 60 4.51 9.68 5.15
N GLU A 61 5.49 10.33 5.77
CA GLU A 61 6.79 10.60 5.17
C GLU A 61 7.57 9.31 4.88
N ARG A 62 7.61 8.37 5.82
CA ARG A 62 8.21 7.04 5.59
C ARG A 62 7.57 6.30 4.42
N ILE A 63 6.25 6.36 4.27
CA ILE A 63 5.55 5.77 3.12
C ILE A 63 5.97 6.46 1.82
N ARG A 64 5.99 7.80 1.78
CA ARG A 64 6.40 8.57 0.59
C ARG A 64 7.83 8.25 0.18
N GLU A 65 8.75 8.15 1.14
CA GLU A 65 10.14 7.79 0.87
C GLU A 65 10.24 6.35 0.35
N ALA A 66 9.55 5.40 0.97
CA ALA A 66 9.51 4.03 0.49
C ALA A 66 8.94 3.93 -0.95
N GLU A 67 7.95 4.73 -1.30
CA GLU A 67 7.43 4.84 -2.67
C GLU A 67 8.44 5.47 -3.63
N ARG A 68 9.14 6.52 -3.22
CA ARG A 68 10.22 7.14 -3.99
C ARG A 68 11.31 6.11 -4.33
N ILE A 69 11.77 5.35 -3.33
CA ILE A 69 12.77 4.29 -3.50
C ILE A 69 12.24 3.19 -4.42
N ARG A 70 11.01 2.69 -4.20
CA ARG A 70 10.39 1.67 -5.06
C ARG A 70 10.26 2.15 -6.51
N SER A 71 9.83 3.39 -6.71
CA SER A 71 9.72 4.00 -8.04
C SER A 71 11.08 4.12 -8.71
N LYS A 72 12.10 4.62 -8.00
CA LYS A 72 13.48 4.72 -8.50
C LYS A 72 14.04 3.36 -8.91
N ARG A 73 13.80 2.31 -8.12
CA ARG A 73 14.22 0.93 -8.42
C ARG A 73 13.48 0.33 -9.62
N ARG A 74 12.17 0.56 -9.75
CA ARG A 74 11.35 -0.01 -10.84
C ARG A 74 11.49 0.73 -12.16
N ARG A 75 11.80 2.03 -12.14
CA ARG A 75 11.81 2.89 -13.32
C ARG A 75 12.71 2.37 -14.46
N PRO A 76 13.96 1.95 -14.23
CA PRO A 76 14.81 1.42 -15.31
C PRO A 76 14.19 0.19 -15.98
N TYR A 77 13.64 -0.73 -15.19
CA TYR A 77 12.96 -1.92 -15.69
C TYR A 77 11.71 -1.56 -16.52
N ILE A 78 10.88 -0.63 -16.03
CA ILE A 78 9.69 -0.16 -16.75
C ILE A 78 10.08 0.46 -18.10
N LEU A 79 11.10 1.33 -18.12
CA LEU A 79 11.55 1.98 -19.35
C LEU A 79 12.16 0.99 -20.35
N LYS A 80 12.93 0.02 -19.86
CA LYS A 80 13.48 -1.08 -20.68
C LYS A 80 12.34 -1.88 -21.32
N TRP A 81 11.40 -2.32 -20.50
CA TRP A 81 10.25 -3.11 -20.96
C TRP A 81 9.41 -2.35 -21.99
N GLN A 82 9.17 -1.05 -21.79
CA GLN A 82 8.45 -0.19 -22.74
C GLN A 82 9.18 -0.04 -24.08
N ARG A 83 10.51 -0.03 -24.08
CA ARG A 83 11.32 0.01 -25.31
C ARG A 83 11.21 -1.29 -26.09
N GLU A 84 11.22 -2.42 -25.38
CA GLU A 84 11.10 -3.77 -25.94
C GLU A 84 9.67 -4.08 -26.41
N HIS A 85 8.66 -3.48 -25.79
CA HIS A 85 7.24 -3.75 -26.05
C HIS A 85 6.46 -2.46 -26.37
N PRO A 86 6.77 -1.76 -27.48
CA PRO A 86 6.08 -0.53 -27.85
C PRO A 86 4.59 -0.77 -28.17
N ASP A 87 4.22 -1.99 -28.56
CA ASP A 87 2.84 -2.42 -28.84
C ASP A 87 2.00 -2.69 -27.60
N ASN A 88 2.63 -2.96 -26.47
CA ASN A 88 1.93 -3.13 -25.20
C ASN A 88 1.73 -1.80 -24.45
N MET A 89 2.08 -0.67 -25.07
CA MET A 89 1.69 0.64 -24.55
C MET A 89 0.22 0.90 -24.85
N LEU A 90 -0.62 0.91 -23.80
CA LEU A 90 -2.05 1.19 -23.88
C LEU A 90 -2.35 2.33 -24.87
N PRO A 91 -3.39 2.23 -25.72
CA PRO A 91 -3.73 3.26 -26.70
C PRO A 91 -3.84 4.69 -26.12
N GLY A 92 -4.27 4.81 -24.86
CA GLY A 92 -4.30 6.09 -24.14
C GLY A 92 -2.93 6.71 -23.88
N TYR A 93 -1.89 5.90 -23.67
CA TYR A 93 -0.51 6.37 -23.55
C TYR A 93 0.02 6.89 -24.88
N ARG A 94 -0.22 6.16 -25.99
CA ARG A 94 0.15 6.60 -27.35
C ARG A 94 -0.45 7.97 -27.68
N ARG A 95 -1.76 8.16 -27.41
CA ARG A 95 -2.44 9.45 -27.62
C ARG A 95 -1.87 10.59 -26.75
N ARG A 96 -1.51 10.32 -25.49
CA ARG A 96 -0.89 11.34 -24.62
C ARG A 96 0.52 11.70 -25.07
N ALA A 97 1.30 10.72 -25.52
CA ALA A 97 2.64 10.93 -26.04
C ALA A 97 2.63 11.78 -27.33
N ALA A 98 1.71 11.49 -28.26
CA ALA A 98 1.51 12.27 -29.48
C ALA A 98 1.18 13.74 -29.17
N ARG A 99 0.17 13.98 -28.31
CA ARG A 99 -0.19 15.35 -27.87
C ARG A 99 0.95 16.10 -27.19
N ARG A 100 1.78 15.39 -26.41
CA ARG A 100 2.98 15.99 -25.80
C ARG A 100 4.00 16.39 -26.87
N LYS A 101 4.21 15.54 -27.89
CA LYS A 101 5.12 15.82 -29.01
C LYS A 101 4.65 17.02 -29.82
N GLU A 102 3.35 17.10 -30.12
CA GLU A 102 2.72 18.25 -30.79
C GLU A 102 2.92 19.55 -30.01
N ARG A 103 2.63 19.55 -28.70
CA ARG A 103 2.84 20.72 -27.83
C ARG A 103 4.28 21.19 -27.80
N LEU A 104 5.24 20.26 -27.72
CA LEU A 104 6.67 20.60 -27.74
C LEU A 104 7.11 21.15 -29.11
N ALA A 105 6.58 20.61 -30.21
CA ALA A 105 6.86 21.11 -31.55
C ALA A 105 6.29 22.54 -31.73
N ALA A 106 5.04 22.77 -31.31
CA ALA A 106 4.42 24.09 -31.33
C ALA A 106 5.20 25.10 -30.50
N ALA A 107 5.63 24.74 -29.29
CA ALA A 107 6.45 25.60 -28.44
C ALA A 107 7.80 25.96 -29.07
N ARG A 108 8.45 25.00 -29.75
CA ARG A 108 9.70 25.25 -30.48
C ARG A 108 9.51 26.20 -31.66
N LEU A 109 8.43 26.03 -32.42
CA LEU A 109 8.10 26.94 -33.53
C LEU A 109 7.80 28.34 -33.02
N ALA A 110 7.01 28.47 -31.95
CA ALA A 110 6.72 29.75 -31.32
C ALA A 110 8.01 30.43 -30.81
N ALA A 111 8.92 29.68 -30.18
CA ALA A 111 10.20 30.21 -29.74
C ALA A 111 11.08 30.68 -30.91
N ALA A 112 11.12 29.93 -32.01
CA ALA A 112 11.84 30.33 -33.22
C ALA A 112 11.26 31.63 -33.82
N GLN A 113 9.94 31.78 -33.84
CA GLN A 113 9.27 32.99 -34.31
C GLN A 113 9.45 34.18 -33.35
N ALA A 114 9.57 33.92 -32.05
CA ALA A 114 9.74 34.95 -31.03
C ALA A 114 11.20 35.40 -30.86
N THR A 115 12.16 34.82 -31.59
CA THR A 115 13.56 35.26 -31.53
C THR A 115 13.68 36.52 -32.40
N PRO A 116 13.81 37.73 -31.82
CA PRO A 116 13.95 38.94 -32.63
C PRO A 116 15.23 38.80 -33.45
N GLN A 117 15.13 39.07 -34.75
CA GLN A 117 16.31 39.25 -35.60
C GLN A 117 17.11 40.40 -34.99
N LEU A 118 18.20 40.08 -34.28
CA LEU A 118 19.16 41.07 -33.81
C LEU A 118 19.84 41.65 -35.07
N PHE A 119 19.29 42.74 -35.57
CA PHE A 119 19.91 43.61 -36.57
C PHE A 119 20.78 44.65 -35.87
#